data_AF-A0A6L9ZAL9-F1
#
_entry.id   AF-A0A6L9ZAL9-F1
#
_cell.length_a   1.000
_cell.length_b   1.000
_cell.length_c   1.000
_cell.angle_alpha   90.00
_cell.angle_beta   90.00
_cell.angle_gamma   90.00
#
_symmetry.space_group_name_H-M   'P 1'
#
loop_
_entity.id
_entity.type
_entity.pdbx_description
1 polymer ?
#
loop_
_entity_poly.entity_id
_entity_poly.type
_entity_poly.pdbx_seq_one_letter_code
_entity_poly.pdbx_strand_id
1 'polypeptide(L)'
;MLVLKSCALILLTTCLISFIWAGLALFTRPNGMPNAVRILVVFWIPLIVLQVSTIVLTQETNLILGLMGLTIYISSLVLFWWAVKTTKDKPLSVCYSDDLPNHIITTGPYQFIRNPF
;
A
#
# COMPACT_ATOMS: atom_id res chain seq x y z
N MET A 1 19.23 -12.82 13.08
CA MET A 1 17.94 -12.61 12.38
C MET A 1 17.02 -11.58 13.03
N LEU A 2 17.15 -11.25 14.32
CA LEU A 2 16.32 -10.22 14.98
C LEU A 2 16.32 -8.88 14.24
N VAL A 3 17.49 -8.41 13.79
CA VAL A 3 17.63 -7.17 13.02
C VAL A 3 16.76 -7.17 11.76
N LEU A 4 16.78 -8.26 10.98
CA LEU A 4 15.98 -8.36 9.75
C LEU A 4 14.47 -8.35 10.05
N LYS A 5 14.04 -9.00 11.14
CA LYS A 5 12.65 -8.95 11.59
C LYS A 5 12.24 -7.53 11.97
N SER A 6 13.08 -6.81 12.73
CA SER A 6 12.83 -5.42 13.08
C SER A 6 12.74 -4.53 11.85
N CYS A 7 13.66 -4.68 10.89
CA CYS A 7 13.60 -3.95 9.61
C CYS A 7 12.30 -4.26 8.85
N ALA A 8 11.91 -5.54 8.77
CA ALA A 8 10.68 -5.94 8.08
C ALA A 8 9.44 -5.33 8.74
N LEU A 9 9.37 -5.33 10.08
CA LEU A 9 8.26 -4.71 10.82
C LEU A 9 8.21 -3.20 10.58
N ILE A 10 9.35 -2.49 10.63
CA ILE A 10 9.41 -1.05 10.35
C ILE A 10 8.92 -0.75 8.92
N LEU A 11 9.40 -1.51 7.94
CA LEU A 11 9.00 -1.34 6.55
C LEU A 11 7.51 -1.64 6.34
N LEU A 12 6.99 -2.72 6.92
CA LEU A 12 5.57 -3.06 6.90
C LEU A 12 4.73 -1.93 7.51
N THR A 13 5.10 -1.45 8.69
CA THR A 13 4.40 -0.34 9.35
C THR A 13 4.44 0.92 8.48
N THR A 14 5.57 1.20 7.83
CA THR A 14 5.70 2.35 6.92
C THR A 14 4.78 2.20 5.70
N CYS A 15 4.67 0.99 5.12
CA CYS A 15 3.72 0.70 4.04
C CYS A 15 2.27 0.95 4.49
N LEU A 16 1.90 0.43 5.66
CA LEU A 16 0.55 0.56 6.20
C LEU A 16 0.19 2.02 6.49
N ILE A 17 1.09 2.78 7.13
CA ILE A 17 0.89 4.20 7.41
C ILE A 17 0.74 4.98 6.10
N SER A 18 1.61 4.73 5.12
CA SER A 18 1.56 5.39 3.80
C SER A 18 0.22 5.12 3.11
N PHE A 19 -0.21 3.86 3.11
CA PHE A 19 -1.46 3.44 2.50
C PHE A 19 -2.69 4.05 3.18
N ILE A 20 -2.75 3.98 4.52
CA ILE A 20 -3.84 4.57 5.31
C ILE A 20 -3.91 6.08 5.08
N TRP A 21 -2.76 6.76 5.12
CA TRP A 21 -2.69 8.19 4.86
C TRP A 21 -3.21 8.55 3.46
N ALA A 22 -2.82 7.83 2.41
CA ALA A 22 -3.33 8.09 1.07
C ALA A 22 -4.85 7.88 0.98
N GLY A 23 -5.37 6.81 1.58
CA GLY A 23 -6.80 6.58 1.71
C GLY A 23 -7.54 7.76 2.34
N LEU A 24 -6.95 8.39 3.36
CA LEU A 24 -7.53 9.49 4.14
C LEU A 24 -7.38 10.87 3.50
N ALA A 25 -6.23 11.14 2.86
CA ALA A 25 -5.83 12.50 2.48
C ALA A 25 -5.47 12.67 1.00
N LEU A 26 -5.14 11.60 0.27
CA LEU A 26 -4.81 11.68 -1.14
C LEU A 26 -6.07 11.57 -2.01
N PHE A 27 -6.87 10.51 -1.85
CA PHE A 27 -8.01 10.25 -2.73
C PHE A 27 -9.22 11.13 -2.42
N THR A 28 -9.94 11.55 -3.47
CA THR A 28 -11.21 12.26 -3.34
C THR A 28 -12.35 11.31 -2.99
N ARG A 29 -13.36 11.83 -2.29
CA ARG A 29 -14.52 11.08 -1.80
C ARG A 29 -15.81 11.86 -2.09
N PRO A 30 -16.19 12.03 -3.37
CA PRO A 30 -17.27 12.93 -3.76
C PRO A 30 -18.59 12.61 -3.05
N ASN A 31 -18.92 11.32 -2.91
CA ASN A 31 -20.11 10.83 -2.22
C ASN A 31 -19.79 10.12 -0.88
N GLY A 32 -18.67 10.47 -0.25
CA GLY A 32 -18.18 9.80 0.95
C GLY A 32 -17.48 8.47 0.67
N MET A 33 -17.34 7.63 1.72
CA MET A 33 -16.64 6.34 1.63
C MET A 33 -17.56 5.22 1.14
N PRO A 34 -17.30 4.59 -0.03
CA PRO A 34 -18.12 3.49 -0.54
C PRO A 34 -18.15 2.28 0.40
N ASN A 35 -19.30 1.58 0.47
CA ASN A 35 -19.46 0.39 1.31
C ASN A 35 -18.48 -0.73 0.96
N ALA A 36 -18.17 -0.90 -0.33
CA ALA A 36 -17.19 -1.88 -0.78
C ALA A 36 -15.80 -1.65 -0.16
N VAL A 37 -15.37 -0.39 -0.04
CA VAL A 37 -14.08 -0.06 0.61
C VAL A 37 -14.14 -0.36 2.10
N ARG A 38 -15.26 -0.08 2.78
CA ARG A 38 -15.43 -0.41 4.20
C ARG A 38 -15.31 -1.92 4.45
N ILE A 39 -15.90 -2.72 3.57
CA ILE A 39 -15.80 -4.19 3.62
C ILE A 39 -14.36 -4.64 3.42
N LEU A 40 -13.65 -4.08 2.42
CA LEU A 40 -12.24 -4.41 2.18
C LEU A 40 -11.35 -4.14 3.40
N VAL A 41 -11.58 -3.03 4.11
CA VAL A 41 -10.83 -2.70 5.33
C VAL A 41 -11.01 -3.78 6.41
N VAL A 42 -12.22 -4.34 6.57
CA VAL A 42 -12.47 -5.43 7.52
C VAL A 42 -11.64 -6.67 7.17
N PHE A 43 -11.54 -7.01 5.89
CA PHE A 43 -10.73 -8.15 5.43
C PHE A 43 -9.22 -7.92 5.53
N TRP A 44 -8.75 -6.67 5.53
CA TRP A 44 -7.32 -6.39 5.67
C TRP A 44 -6.80 -6.60 7.08
N ILE A 45 -7.60 -6.34 8.11
CA ILE A 45 -7.18 -6.52 9.52
C ILE A 45 -6.63 -7.93 9.78
N PRO A 46 -7.34 -9.04 9.48
CA PRO A 46 -6.81 -10.39 9.71
C PRO A 46 -5.58 -10.69 8.84
N LEU A 47 -5.48 -10.14 7.63
CA LEU A 47 -4.30 -10.30 6.78
C LEU A 47 -3.07 -9.59 7.35
N ILE A 48 -3.24 -8.40 7.94
CA ILE A 48 -2.16 -7.69 8.63
C ILE A 48 -1.71 -8.48 9.86
N VAL A 49 -2.67 -8.99 10.66
CA VAL A 49 -2.35 -9.83 11.82
C VAL A 49 -1.60 -11.08 11.40
N LEU A 50 -2.04 -11.76 10.33
CA LEU A 50 -1.36 -12.92 9.77
C LEU A 50 0.07 -12.55 9.35
N GLN A 51 0.26 -11.46 8.60
CA GLN A 51 1.57 -11.03 8.14
C GLN A 51 2.53 -10.70 9.29
N VAL A 52 2.08 -9.94 10.29
CA VAL A 52 2.88 -9.64 11.49
C VAL A 52 3.23 -10.92 12.25
N SER A 53 2.28 -11.83 12.39
CA SER A 53 2.51 -13.11 13.05
C SER A 53 3.54 -13.95 12.30
N THR A 54 3.48 -13.99 10.96
CA THR A 54 4.48 -14.67 10.13
C THR A 54 5.87 -14.07 10.31
N ILE A 55 6.02 -12.74 10.38
CA ILE A 55 7.33 -12.11 10.59
C ILE A 55 7.90 -12.43 11.98
N VAL A 56 7.05 -12.38 13.02
CA VAL A 56 7.49 -12.57 14.41
C VAL A 56 7.77 -14.03 14.71
N LEU A 57 6.85 -14.94 14.35
CA LEU A 57 6.87 -16.34 14.76
C LEU A 57 7.77 -17.22 13.89
N THR A 58 7.97 -16.88 12.61
CA THR A 58 8.82 -17.67 11.71
C THR A 58 10.29 -17.57 12.13
N GLN A 59 10.95 -18.69 12.36
CA GLN A 59 12.40 -18.75 12.58
C GLN A 59 13.13 -18.94 11.26
N GLU A 60 13.21 -17.88 10.46
CA GLU A 60 14.00 -17.89 9.23
C GLU A 60 15.49 -17.84 9.56
N THR A 61 16.28 -18.71 8.95
CA THR A 61 17.74 -18.75 9.13
C THR A 61 18.47 -18.35 7.85
N ASN A 62 17.78 -18.34 6.70
CA ASN A 62 18.35 -17.97 5.41
C ASN A 62 18.39 -16.44 5.25
N LEU A 63 19.61 -15.89 5.28
CA LEU A 63 19.87 -14.46 5.09
C LEU A 63 19.33 -13.93 3.75
N ILE A 64 19.48 -14.70 2.68
CA ILE A 64 19.07 -14.28 1.33
C ILE A 64 17.56 -14.09 1.26
N LEU A 65 16.78 -15.03 1.79
CA LEU A 65 15.32 -14.91 1.84
C LEU A 65 14.87 -13.70 2.66
N GLY A 66 15.53 -13.44 3.79
CA GLY A 66 15.28 -12.24 4.59
C GLY A 66 15.51 -10.95 3.80
N LEU A 67 16.64 -10.83 3.09
CA LEU A 67 16.96 -9.66 2.28
C LEU A 67 16.01 -9.48 1.08
N MET A 68 15.60 -10.58 0.45
CA MET A 68 14.59 -10.53 -0.63
C MET A 68 13.25 -9.98 -0.12
N GLY A 69 12.80 -10.43 1.06
CA GLY A 69 11.59 -9.90 1.71
C GLY A 69 11.67 -8.39 1.97
N LEU A 70 12.80 -7.89 2.49
CA LEU A 70 13.02 -6.45 2.68
C LEU A 70 12.99 -5.68 1.36
N THR A 71 13.58 -6.24 0.30
CA THR A 71 13.63 -5.63 -1.03
C THR A 71 12.22 -5.45 -1.61
N ILE A 72 11.32 -6.42 -1.38
CA ILE A 72 9.92 -6.33 -1.82
C ILE A 72 9.19 -5.16 -1.13
N TYR A 73 9.36 -5.00 0.19
CA TYR A 73 8.76 -3.88 0.91
C TYR A 73 9.29 -2.52 0.42
N ILE A 74 10.61 -2.40 0.21
CA ILE A 74 11.22 -1.17 -0.31
C ILE A 74 10.68 -0.86 -1.70
N SER A 75 10.61 -1.87 -2.58
CA SER A 75 10.08 -1.70 -3.94
C SER A 75 8.62 -1.26 -3.93
N SER A 76 7.81 -1.83 -3.03
CA SER A 76 6.43 -1.41 -2.81
C SER A 76 6.33 0.06 -2.39
N LEU A 77 7.12 0.51 -1.41
CA LEU A 77 7.16 1.91 -0.98
C LEU A 77 7.59 2.84 -2.11
N VAL A 78 8.62 2.48 -2.87
CA VAL A 78 9.10 3.29 -4.01
C VAL A 78 8.00 3.44 -5.04
N LEU A 79 7.33 2.36 -5.43
CA LEU A 79 6.24 2.38 -6.40
C LEU A 79 5.06 3.22 -5.88
N PHE A 80 4.67 3.01 -4.62
CA PHE A 80 3.58 3.74 -3.97
C PHE A 80 3.85 5.25 -3.96
N TRP A 81 5.01 5.69 -3.49
CA TRP A 81 5.34 7.12 -3.42
C TRP A 81 5.57 7.75 -4.79
N TRP A 82 6.00 6.97 -5.79
CA TRP A 82 6.01 7.42 -7.19
C TRP A 82 4.59 7.65 -7.72
N ALA A 83 3.63 6.79 -7.37
CA ALA A 83 2.22 6.99 -7.69
C ALA A 83 1.66 8.23 -6.98
N VAL A 84 1.90 8.39 -5.66
CA VAL A 84 1.52 9.59 -4.90
C VAL A 84 2.05 10.86 -5.55
N LYS A 85 3.34 10.90 -5.91
CA LYS A 85 3.96 12.07 -6.57
C LYS A 85 3.26 12.42 -7.88
N THR A 86 2.75 11.42 -8.60
CA THR A 86 2.09 11.58 -9.89
C THR A 86 0.64 12.05 -9.73
N THR A 87 -0.06 11.60 -8.68
CA THR A 87 -1.49 11.89 -8.50
C THR A 87 -1.80 13.05 -7.56
N LYS A 88 -0.86 13.48 -6.70
CA LYS A 88 -1.13 14.48 -5.64
C LYS A 88 -1.71 15.82 -6.14
N ASP A 89 -1.36 16.26 -7.36
CA ASP A 89 -1.79 17.56 -7.88
C ASP A 89 -3.18 17.48 -8.53
N LYS A 90 -3.58 16.29 -8.97
CA LYS A 90 -4.92 15.97 -9.50
C LYS A 90 -5.34 14.60 -8.96
N PRO A 91 -5.89 14.56 -7.74
CA PRO A 91 -6.17 13.29 -7.10
C PRO A 91 -7.32 12.52 -7.75
N LEU A 92 -7.24 11.19 -7.67
CA LEU A 92 -8.26 10.27 -8.15
C LEU A 92 -9.35 10.08 -7.09
N SER A 93 -10.58 9.78 -7.53
CA SER A 93 -11.64 9.31 -6.64
C SER A 93 -11.29 7.93 -6.07
N VAL A 94 -11.71 7.69 -4.82
CA VAL A 94 -11.53 6.39 -4.17
C VAL A 94 -12.19 5.28 -5.02
N CYS A 95 -11.64 4.07 -4.98
CA CYS A 95 -12.21 2.95 -5.72
C CYS A 95 -13.68 2.70 -5.30
N TYR A 96 -14.49 2.26 -6.26
CA TYR A 96 -15.94 2.08 -6.11
C TYR A 96 -16.75 3.35 -5.87
N SER A 97 -16.17 4.54 -6.09
CA SER A 97 -16.98 5.75 -6.24
C SER A 97 -17.85 5.68 -7.51
N ASP A 98 -19.01 6.30 -7.42
CA ASP A 98 -20.08 6.35 -8.41
C ASP A 98 -20.04 7.62 -9.28
N ASP A 99 -19.02 8.47 -9.11
CA ASP A 99 -18.76 9.61 -9.98
C ASP A 99 -18.17 9.19 -11.33
N LEU A 100 -18.44 9.99 -12.36
CA LEU A 100 -17.80 9.82 -13.66
C LEU A 100 -16.33 10.26 -13.59
N PRO A 101 -15.38 9.48 -14.12
CA PRO A 101 -13.98 9.89 -14.20
C PRO A 101 -13.84 11.21 -14.94
N ASN A 102 -13.22 12.20 -14.31
CA ASN A 102 -13.05 13.55 -14.86
C ASN A 102 -11.67 13.77 -15.53
N HIS A 103 -10.71 12.87 -15.32
CA HIS A 103 -9.39 12.87 -15.98
C HIS A 103 -8.77 11.47 -15.97
N ILE A 104 -7.69 11.30 -16.76
CA ILE A 104 -6.88 10.08 -16.81
C ILE A 104 -5.42 10.47 -16.54
N ILE A 105 -4.71 9.64 -15.79
CA ILE A 105 -3.29 9.78 -15.52
C ILE A 105 -2.52 8.78 -16.38
N THR A 106 -1.61 9.28 -17.21
CA THR A 106 -0.81 8.47 -18.16
C THR A 106 0.70 8.72 -18.00
N THR A 107 1.11 9.36 -16.91
CA THR A 107 2.51 9.67 -16.59
C THR A 107 2.96 8.91 -15.35
N GLY A 108 4.26 8.92 -15.07
CA GLY A 108 4.81 8.21 -13.91
C GLY A 108 4.58 6.70 -14.00
N PRO A 109 4.22 6.01 -12.90
CA PRO A 109 4.05 4.56 -12.92
C PRO A 109 2.86 4.11 -13.78
N TYR A 110 1.92 5.01 -14.07
CA TYR A 110 0.74 4.75 -14.89
C TYR A 110 1.06 4.48 -16.36
N GLN A 111 2.30 4.74 -16.81
CA GLN A 111 2.77 4.33 -18.14
C GLN A 111 2.96 2.81 -18.26
N PHE A 112 3.13 2.12 -17.12
CA PHE A 112 3.45 0.70 -17.07
C PHE A 112 2.33 -0.12 -16.43
N ILE A 113 1.67 0.41 -15.39
CA ILE A 113 0.70 -0.32 -14.58
C ILE A 113 -0.52 0.58 -14.31
N ARG A 114 -1.74 0.06 -14.55
CA ARG A 114 -2.98 0.84 -14.37
C ARG A 114 -3.33 1.11 -12.91
N ASN A 115 -2.94 0.22 -12.00
CA ASN A 115 -3.17 0.32 -10.56
C ASN A 115 -1.85 0.15 -9.80
N PRO A 116 -1.01 1.20 -9.69
CA PRO A 116 0.31 1.13 -9.05
C PRO A 116 0.29 1.33 -7.52
N PHE A 117 -0.88 1.54 -6.90
CA PHE A 117 -1.06 1.69 -5.45
C PHE A 117 -1.20 0.35 -4.73
#